data_AF-A0A258DVC7-F1
#
_entry.id   AF-A0A258DVC7-F1
#
_cell.length_a   1.000
_cell.length_b   1.000
_cell.length_c   1.000
_cell.angle_alpha   90.00
_cell.angle_beta   90.00
_cell.angle_gamma   90.00
#
_symmetry.space_group_name_H-M   'P 1'
#
loop_
_entity.id
_entity.type
_entity.pdbx_description
1 polymer ?
#
loop_
_entity_poly.entity_id
_entity_poly.type
_entity_poly.pdbx_seq_one_letter_code
_entity_poly.pdbx_strand_id
1 'polypeptide(L)'
;MAGTFKGKANAPLPVKLNSPKAWSPDSPTLYEVSVKLFDGKKLIEEVKSYVAYRDIRMAKTPDGHQRMFLNGKPLFQYGPLDQGWWPDGLYTAPTDEALLFDIVKTQEMGFNMIRKHVKVEPARWYYHADRLGMLVWQDMPSGDMGNRWEVRPGVIREGVEKVRTPESEEIFKTEWKEIINEFKFFPSIVVWVPFNEAWGQFKTTEITQLTRELDPSRLINSASGGNFEMEGSTVVGDILDLHNYPDPVMPDPKIFGEKSLMVLGEFGGLGLPIEGHTWQQKDNWGYQSFSTADELKARYSALIDDLANYIPRGLSAAVYTQTTDVEVETNGLMTYDRQIIKIAVEELKKMHEKLYQ
;
A
#
# COMPACT_ATOMS: atom_id res chain seq x y z
N MET A 1 -13.71 29.72 -0.42
CA MET A 1 -14.71 28.78 -0.96
C MET A 1 -14.23 28.31 -2.33
N ALA A 2 -13.88 27.03 -2.49
CA ALA A 2 -13.30 26.50 -3.73
C ALA A 2 -14.34 26.25 -4.85
N GLY A 3 -15.60 26.06 -4.48
CA GLY A 3 -16.75 25.91 -5.37
C GLY A 3 -18.04 25.76 -4.57
N THR A 4 -19.19 25.90 -5.23
CA THR A 4 -20.52 25.59 -4.66
C THR A 4 -21.48 25.20 -5.77
N PHE A 5 -22.42 24.31 -5.47
CA PHE A 5 -23.47 23.90 -6.39
C PHE A 5 -24.76 23.64 -5.61
N LYS A 6 -25.91 23.91 -6.24
CA LYS A 6 -27.25 23.59 -5.69
C LYS A 6 -28.00 22.76 -6.72
N GLY A 7 -28.64 21.68 -6.29
CA GLY A 7 -29.39 20.80 -7.15
C GLY A 7 -30.44 20.00 -6.38
N LYS A 8 -31.09 19.07 -7.08
CA LYS A 8 -32.06 18.15 -6.47
C LYS A 8 -31.32 17.10 -5.64
N ALA A 9 -31.93 16.68 -4.53
CA ALA A 9 -31.46 15.52 -3.78
C ALA A 9 -31.45 14.26 -4.67
N ASN A 10 -30.55 13.32 -4.37
CA ASN A 10 -30.37 12.07 -5.11
C ASN A 10 -29.97 12.24 -6.60
N ALA A 11 -29.46 13.41 -6.98
CA ALA A 11 -28.87 13.66 -8.28
C ALA A 11 -27.38 14.04 -8.13
N PRO A 12 -26.50 13.67 -9.08
CA PRO A 12 -25.12 14.15 -9.08
C PRO A 12 -25.04 15.68 -9.03
N LEU A 13 -24.18 16.21 -8.16
CA LEU A 13 -23.96 17.64 -7.98
C LEU A 13 -22.54 18.00 -8.44
N PRO A 14 -22.33 18.32 -9.73
CA PRO A 14 -21.00 18.62 -10.24
C PRO A 14 -20.53 19.98 -9.71
N VAL A 15 -19.55 19.95 -8.80
CA VAL A 15 -18.91 21.17 -8.30
C VAL A 15 -17.71 21.49 -9.18
N LYS A 16 -17.78 22.61 -9.91
CA LYS A 16 -16.63 23.15 -10.62
C LYS A 16 -15.67 23.78 -9.61
N LEU A 17 -14.43 23.29 -9.57
CA LEU A 17 -13.35 23.90 -8.81
C LEU A 17 -12.54 24.82 -9.73
N ASN A 18 -12.27 26.04 -9.28
CA ASN A 18 -11.42 26.97 -10.03
C ASN A 18 -9.96 26.80 -9.58
N SER A 19 -9.10 26.37 -10.50
CA SER A 19 -7.66 26.15 -10.26
C SER A 19 -7.36 25.33 -8.99
N PRO A 20 -7.92 24.10 -8.86
CA PRO A 20 -7.68 23.29 -7.67
C PRO A 20 -6.19 22.95 -7.54
N LYS A 21 -5.65 23.17 -6.35
CA LYS A 21 -4.37 22.60 -5.93
C LYS A 21 -4.55 21.11 -5.71
N ALA A 22 -3.73 20.31 -6.38
CA ALA A 22 -3.79 18.86 -6.28
C ALA A 22 -3.18 18.36 -4.96
N TRP A 23 -3.69 17.24 -4.47
CA TRP A 23 -3.13 16.52 -3.34
C TRP A 23 -1.99 15.60 -3.79
N SER A 24 -0.88 15.63 -3.05
CA SER A 24 0.29 14.77 -3.25
C SER A 24 1.07 14.65 -1.94
N PRO A 25 2.06 13.74 -1.85
CA PRO A 25 2.92 13.66 -0.67
C PRO A 25 3.56 14.98 -0.25
N ASP A 26 4.10 15.74 -1.21
CA ASP A 26 4.71 17.05 -0.93
C ASP A 26 3.71 18.19 -0.69
N SER A 27 2.43 17.95 -0.97
CA SER A 27 1.39 18.98 -0.92
C SER A 27 0.02 18.35 -0.62
N PRO A 28 -0.22 17.88 0.62
CA PRO A 28 -1.43 17.16 1.00
C PRO A 28 -2.63 18.09 1.18
N THR A 29 -3.05 18.75 0.10
CA THR A 29 -4.10 19.76 0.15
C THR A 29 -5.48 19.09 0.21
N LEU A 30 -6.18 19.30 1.31
CA LEU A 30 -7.56 18.87 1.51
C LEU A 30 -8.52 20.06 1.43
N TYR A 31 -9.70 19.82 0.88
CA TYR A 31 -10.78 20.80 0.80
C TYR A 31 -11.90 20.38 1.73
N GLU A 32 -12.28 21.25 2.66
CA GLU A 32 -13.48 21.04 3.46
C GLU A 32 -14.72 21.06 2.55
N VAL A 33 -15.59 20.07 2.72
CA VAL A 33 -16.88 19.99 2.04
C VAL A 33 -17.99 20.06 3.07
N SER A 34 -19.03 20.82 2.75
CA SER A 34 -20.26 20.91 3.53
C SER A 34 -21.44 20.61 2.60
N VAL A 35 -22.19 19.56 2.93
CA VAL A 35 -23.39 19.14 2.20
C VAL A 35 -24.59 19.52 3.05
N LYS A 36 -25.50 20.31 2.46
CA LYS A 36 -26.65 20.88 3.16
C LYS A 36 -27.95 20.47 2.48
N LEU A 37 -28.86 19.86 3.23
CA LEU A 37 -30.19 19.48 2.77
C LEU A 37 -31.22 20.55 3.19
N PHE A 38 -32.03 21.01 2.24
CA PHE A 38 -33.04 22.03 2.48
C PHE A 38 -34.43 21.53 2.11
N ASP A 39 -35.44 21.91 2.92
CA ASP A 39 -36.85 21.87 2.59
C ASP A 39 -37.33 23.30 2.33
N GLY A 40 -37.51 23.64 1.05
CA GLY A 40 -37.71 25.02 0.61
C GLY A 40 -36.54 25.93 1.02
N LYS A 41 -36.77 26.82 1.99
CA LYS A 41 -35.73 27.71 2.56
C LYS A 41 -35.18 27.22 3.90
N LYS A 42 -35.78 26.19 4.50
CA LYS A 42 -35.40 25.66 5.81
C LYS A 42 -34.24 24.68 5.65
N LEU A 43 -33.14 24.91 6.34
CA LEU A 43 -32.06 23.91 6.47
C LEU A 43 -32.57 22.76 7.33
N ILE A 44 -32.49 21.54 6.82
CA ILE A 44 -32.89 20.32 7.51
C ILE A 44 -31.68 19.66 8.16
N GLU A 45 -30.57 19.56 7.42
CA GLU A 45 -29.37 18.86 7.85
C GLU A 45 -28.11 19.42 7.17
N GLU A 46 -26.99 19.36 7.88
CA GLU A 46 -25.67 19.67 7.35
C GLU A 46 -24.66 18.61 7.80
N VAL A 47 -23.98 17.98 6.82
CA VAL A 47 -22.85 17.07 7.06
C VAL A 47 -21.59 17.73 6.52
N LYS A 48 -20.49 17.59 7.27
CA LYS A 48 -19.17 18.10 6.88
C LYS A 48 -18.19 16.96 6.72
N SER A 49 -17.30 17.10 5.75
CA SER A 49 -16.20 16.17 5.52
C SER A 49 -15.06 16.92 4.81
N TYR A 50 -14.15 16.19 4.19
CA TYR A 50 -13.12 16.72 3.32
C TYR A 50 -13.02 15.88 2.04
N VAL A 51 -12.41 16.47 1.01
CA VAL A 51 -12.06 15.80 -0.25
C VAL A 51 -10.69 16.25 -0.70
N ALA A 52 -10.08 15.51 -1.62
CA ALA A 52 -8.87 15.93 -2.31
C ALA A 52 -9.05 15.88 -3.83
N TYR A 53 -8.33 16.75 -4.53
CA TYR A 53 -8.23 16.70 -5.97
C TYR A 53 -6.94 15.98 -6.36
N ARG A 54 -7.02 14.73 -6.83
CA ARG A 54 -5.85 13.97 -7.27
C ARG A 54 -6.21 12.82 -8.23
N ASP A 55 -5.25 12.45 -9.05
CA ASP A 55 -5.30 11.38 -10.05
C ASP A 55 -4.22 10.34 -9.76
N ILE A 56 -4.54 9.04 -9.89
CA ILE A 56 -3.57 7.93 -9.91
C ILE A 56 -3.89 7.05 -11.12
N ARG A 57 -2.87 6.73 -11.91
CA ARG A 57 -3.03 5.86 -13.09
C ARG A 57 -1.71 5.24 -13.54
N MET A 58 -1.82 4.18 -14.32
CA MET A 58 -0.70 3.65 -15.09
C MET A 58 -0.55 4.47 -16.37
N ALA A 59 0.67 4.89 -16.69
CA ALA A 59 0.97 5.46 -17.99
C ALA A 59 2.41 5.18 -18.39
N LYS A 60 2.66 5.19 -19.70
CA LYS A 60 3.97 4.96 -20.28
C LYS A 60 4.82 6.23 -20.23
N THR A 61 6.03 6.17 -19.67
CA THR A 61 7.01 7.26 -19.73
C THR A 61 7.76 7.27 -21.07
N PRO A 62 8.43 8.39 -21.43
CA PRO A 62 9.24 8.49 -22.65
C PRO A 62 10.37 7.46 -22.76
N ASP A 63 10.84 6.92 -21.63
CA ASP A 63 11.83 5.83 -21.56
C ASP A 63 11.26 4.45 -21.99
N GLY A 64 9.96 4.38 -22.28
CA GLY A 64 9.30 3.18 -22.77
C GLY A 64 8.73 2.26 -21.68
N HIS A 65 8.80 2.64 -20.41
CA HIS A 65 8.28 1.84 -19.29
C HIS A 65 6.89 2.30 -18.84
N GLN A 66 6.04 1.36 -18.41
CA GLN A 66 4.84 1.70 -17.64
C GLN A 66 5.26 2.15 -16.23
N ARG A 67 4.70 3.26 -15.75
CA ARG A 67 4.94 3.76 -14.39
C ARG A 67 3.66 4.20 -13.70
N MET A 68 3.71 4.27 -12.38
CA MET A 68 2.64 4.87 -11.57
C MET A 68 2.71 6.38 -11.70
N PHE A 69 1.63 6.99 -12.15
CA PHE A 69 1.50 8.44 -12.30
C PHE A 69 0.58 9.00 -11.22
N LEU A 70 1.07 9.95 -10.45
CA LEU A 70 0.26 10.77 -9.55
C LEU A 70 0.12 12.18 -10.16
N ASN A 71 -1.11 12.64 -10.37
CA ASN A 71 -1.41 13.96 -10.95
C ASN A 71 -0.68 14.22 -12.29
N GLY A 72 -0.63 13.19 -13.14
CA GLY A 72 0.02 13.27 -14.46
C GLY A 72 1.55 13.29 -14.45
N LYS A 73 2.21 13.02 -13.32
CA LYS A 73 3.67 12.86 -13.24
C LYS A 73 4.03 11.45 -12.74
N PRO A 74 5.08 10.81 -13.28
CA PRO A 74 5.56 9.56 -12.73
C PRO A 74 6.03 9.78 -11.29
N LEU A 75 5.68 8.85 -10.39
CA LEU A 75 6.09 8.87 -8.99
C LEU A 75 6.49 7.45 -8.58
N PHE A 76 7.76 7.27 -8.24
CA PHE A 76 8.20 6.03 -7.61
C PHE A 76 7.63 5.96 -6.20
N GLN A 77 6.91 4.88 -5.90
CA GLN A 77 6.33 4.67 -4.56
C GLN A 77 7.24 3.76 -3.76
N TYR A 78 7.71 4.26 -2.63
CA TYR A 78 8.55 3.49 -1.72
C TYR A 78 7.99 3.61 -0.31
N GLY A 79 7.76 2.46 0.30
CA GLY A 79 7.07 2.37 1.58
C GLY A 79 7.43 1.12 2.36
N PRO A 80 7.17 1.08 3.67
CA PRO A 80 7.27 -0.15 4.42
C PRO A 80 5.98 -0.98 4.31
N LEU A 81 6.13 -2.29 4.50
CA LEU A 81 5.05 -3.19 4.83
C LEU A 81 4.63 -2.92 6.28
N ASP A 82 3.40 -2.48 6.50
CA ASP A 82 2.86 -2.16 7.82
C ASP A 82 1.79 -3.18 8.20
N GLN A 83 2.14 -4.12 9.08
CA GLN A 83 1.24 -5.13 9.60
C GLN A 83 0.32 -4.62 10.73
N GLY A 84 0.63 -3.46 11.33
CA GLY A 84 -0.20 -2.82 12.35
C GLY A 84 -0.36 -3.62 13.65
N TRP A 85 0.71 -4.29 14.11
CA TRP A 85 0.75 -4.96 15.43
C TRP A 85 1.21 -4.02 16.52
N TRP A 86 0.69 -4.20 17.73
CA TRP A 86 0.90 -3.36 18.90
C TRP A 86 1.15 -4.22 20.14
N PRO A 87 2.10 -3.84 21.02
CA PRO A 87 2.48 -4.69 22.16
C PRO A 87 1.37 -5.04 23.15
N ASP A 88 0.41 -4.14 23.34
CA ASP A 88 -0.66 -4.35 24.31
C ASP A 88 -1.94 -4.87 23.62
N GLY A 89 -2.37 -4.18 22.56
CA GLY A 89 -3.63 -4.46 21.87
C GLY A 89 -3.55 -5.45 20.70
N LEU A 90 -2.37 -5.99 20.40
CA LEU A 90 -2.07 -6.78 19.20
C LEU A 90 -2.52 -6.05 17.94
N TYR A 91 -3.71 -6.32 17.41
CA TYR A 91 -4.25 -5.61 16.25
C TYR A 91 -4.83 -4.22 16.54
N THR A 92 -4.91 -3.81 17.81
CA THR A 92 -5.50 -2.53 18.21
C THR A 92 -4.43 -1.54 18.66
N ALA A 93 -4.36 -0.39 17.99
CA ALA A 93 -3.50 0.69 18.42
C ALA A 93 -3.93 1.23 19.79
N PRO A 94 -2.99 1.58 20.68
CA PRO A 94 -3.34 2.01 22.04
C PRO A 94 -4.01 3.39 22.06
N THR A 95 -3.64 4.31 21.15
CA THR A 95 -4.23 5.65 21.04
C THR A 95 -4.22 6.19 19.62
N ASP A 96 -4.89 7.33 19.39
CA ASP A 96 -4.83 8.07 18.13
C ASP A 96 -3.41 8.56 17.80
N GLU A 97 -2.70 9.02 18.82
CA GLU A 97 -1.32 9.49 18.71
C GLU A 97 -0.37 8.36 18.31
N ALA A 98 -0.64 7.12 18.72
CA ALA A 98 0.12 5.96 18.30
C ALA A 98 -0.05 5.68 16.80
N LEU A 99 -1.30 5.74 16.28
CA LEU A 99 -1.57 5.64 14.84
C LEU A 99 -0.83 6.74 14.06
N LEU A 100 -0.87 7.97 14.57
CA LEU A 100 -0.19 9.11 13.97
C LEU A 100 1.33 8.94 13.99
N PHE A 101 1.89 8.43 15.09
CA PHE A 101 3.33 8.25 15.28
C PHE A 101 3.95 7.38 14.19
N ASP A 102 3.37 6.21 13.91
CA ASP A 102 3.92 5.28 12.90
C ASP A 102 3.93 5.94 11.49
N ILE A 103 2.89 6.72 11.14
CA ILE A 103 2.82 7.44 9.85
C ILE A 103 3.87 8.57 9.80
N VAL A 104 3.97 9.37 10.85
CA VAL A 104 4.96 10.46 10.94
C VAL A 104 6.37 9.92 10.85
N LYS A 105 6.70 8.85 11.58
CA LYS A 105 8.03 8.24 11.54
C LYS A 105 8.35 7.68 10.17
N THR A 106 7.39 7.03 9.52
CA THR A 106 7.54 6.55 8.14
C THR A 106 7.85 7.72 7.18
N GLN A 107 7.13 8.84 7.28
CA GLN A 107 7.41 10.03 6.47
C GLN A 107 8.79 10.65 6.78
N GLU A 108 9.15 10.77 8.05
CA GLU A 108 10.45 11.31 8.48
C GLU A 108 11.62 10.45 7.98
N MET A 109 11.43 9.13 7.90
CA MET A 109 12.41 8.19 7.34
C MET A 109 12.60 8.32 5.83
N GLY A 110 11.78 9.12 5.13
CA GLY A 110 11.90 9.37 3.69
C GLY A 110 10.94 8.57 2.82
N PHE A 111 10.05 7.75 3.39
CA PHE A 111 9.03 7.03 2.64
C PHE A 111 7.88 7.96 2.21
N ASN A 112 7.25 7.63 1.07
CA ASN A 112 6.07 8.35 0.56
C ASN A 112 4.82 7.48 0.48
N MET A 113 4.93 6.20 0.85
CA MET A 113 3.87 5.21 0.79
C MET A 113 3.92 4.28 2.02
N ILE A 114 2.78 3.72 2.41
CA ILE A 114 2.64 2.60 3.34
C ILE A 114 1.77 1.52 2.67
N ARG A 115 2.22 0.27 2.68
CA ARG A 115 1.36 -0.86 2.34
C ARG A 115 0.78 -1.44 3.62
N LYS A 116 -0.52 -1.24 3.84
CA LYS A 116 -1.24 -1.78 4.98
C LYS A 116 -1.52 -3.26 4.70
N HIS A 117 -0.71 -4.12 5.30
CA HIS A 117 -0.64 -5.53 4.97
C HIS A 117 -1.78 -6.33 5.61
N VAL A 118 -2.55 -7.03 4.77
CA VAL A 118 -3.66 -7.95 5.12
C VAL A 118 -4.55 -7.48 6.29
N LYS A 119 -4.79 -6.18 6.39
CA LYS A 119 -5.48 -5.55 7.52
C LYS A 119 -6.21 -4.30 7.06
N VAL A 120 -7.30 -3.94 7.73
CA VAL A 120 -7.99 -2.65 7.59
C VAL A 120 -7.86 -1.89 8.90
N GLU A 121 -7.43 -0.63 8.85
CA GLU A 121 -7.31 0.21 10.04
C GLU A 121 -8.62 0.97 10.32
N PRO A 122 -8.79 1.57 11.51
CA PRO A 122 -9.85 2.54 11.72
C PRO A 122 -9.74 3.72 10.73
N ALA A 123 -10.87 4.30 10.30
CA ALA A 123 -10.95 5.50 9.45
C ALA A 123 -10.01 6.64 9.87
N ARG A 124 -9.73 6.73 11.17
CA ARG A 124 -8.81 7.68 11.78
C ARG A 124 -7.37 7.57 11.25
N TRP A 125 -6.87 6.36 10.99
CA TRP A 125 -5.53 6.15 10.44
C TRP A 125 -5.43 6.71 9.00
N TYR A 126 -6.42 6.43 8.16
CA TYR A 126 -6.48 6.97 6.79
C TYR A 126 -6.64 8.49 6.78
N TYR A 127 -7.38 9.06 7.73
CA TYR A 127 -7.45 10.52 7.90
C TYR A 127 -6.07 11.15 8.20
N HIS A 128 -5.24 10.50 9.03
CA HIS A 128 -3.87 10.95 9.25
C HIS A 128 -3.01 10.81 7.99
N ALA A 129 -3.13 9.69 7.27
CA ALA A 129 -2.44 9.50 5.99
C ALA A 129 -2.81 10.58 4.96
N ASP A 130 -4.10 10.89 4.82
CA ASP A 130 -4.59 11.95 3.93
C ASP A 130 -4.02 13.32 4.30
N ARG A 131 -3.99 13.64 5.59
CA ARG A 131 -3.48 14.93 6.08
C ARG A 131 -1.98 15.09 5.94
N LEU A 132 -1.23 14.01 6.10
CA LEU A 132 0.23 14.01 6.04
C LEU A 132 0.75 13.80 4.62
N GLY A 133 -0.08 13.36 3.68
CA GLY A 133 0.36 13.08 2.31
C GLY A 133 0.96 11.68 2.15
N MET A 134 0.60 10.73 3.01
CA MET A 134 1.09 9.36 2.88
C MET A 134 0.23 8.59 1.87
N LEU A 135 0.85 8.00 0.85
CA LEU A 135 0.15 7.09 -0.06
C LEU A 135 -0.12 5.77 0.63
N VAL A 136 -1.25 5.14 0.34
CA VAL A 136 -1.66 3.87 0.95
C VAL A 136 -1.96 2.84 -0.12
N TRP A 137 -1.35 1.67 0.04
CA TRP A 137 -1.79 0.44 -0.61
C TRP A 137 -2.60 -0.33 0.42
N GLN A 138 -3.85 -0.63 0.08
CA GLN A 138 -4.79 -1.23 1.00
C GLN A 138 -5.05 -2.69 0.61
N ASP A 139 -4.60 -3.59 1.47
CA ASP A 139 -4.83 -5.03 1.30
C ASP A 139 -6.18 -5.47 1.87
N MET A 140 -6.73 -6.54 1.32
CA MET A 140 -7.79 -7.32 1.95
C MET A 140 -7.21 -8.22 3.06
N PRO A 141 -7.85 -8.35 4.23
CA PRO A 141 -7.51 -9.40 5.19
C PRO A 141 -7.59 -10.78 4.56
N SER A 142 -6.49 -11.53 4.67
CA SER A 142 -6.40 -12.87 4.08
C SER A 142 -7.08 -13.91 4.97
N GLY A 143 -7.81 -14.84 4.35
CA GLY A 143 -8.44 -16.00 5.00
C GLY A 143 -8.17 -17.28 4.21
N ASP A 144 -8.68 -18.42 4.67
CA ASP A 144 -8.69 -19.69 3.92
C ASP A 144 -7.34 -20.17 3.35
N MET A 145 -6.27 -20.01 4.14
CA MET A 145 -4.89 -20.40 3.78
C MET A 145 -4.74 -21.82 3.21
N GLY A 146 -3.57 -22.10 2.62
CA GLY A 146 -3.17 -23.44 2.16
C GLY A 146 -3.05 -23.60 0.65
N ASN A 147 -3.13 -22.50 -0.12
CA ASN A 147 -2.74 -22.50 -1.52
C ASN A 147 -1.24 -22.82 -1.66
N ARG A 148 -0.87 -23.44 -2.77
CA ARG A 148 0.54 -23.55 -3.15
C ARG A 148 0.99 -22.22 -3.74
N TRP A 149 1.99 -21.61 -3.12
CA TRP A 149 2.57 -20.37 -3.61
C TRP A 149 3.58 -20.62 -4.75
N GLU A 150 3.46 -19.84 -5.82
CA GLU A 150 4.36 -19.81 -6.98
C GLU A 150 4.73 -18.37 -7.29
N VAL A 151 5.98 -18.03 -7.06
CA VAL A 151 6.51 -16.66 -7.17
C VAL A 151 6.89 -16.26 -8.60
N ARG A 152 6.96 -17.20 -9.55
CA ARG A 152 7.44 -16.91 -10.90
C ARG A 152 6.30 -16.45 -11.82
N PRO A 153 6.45 -15.30 -12.50
CA PRO A 153 5.50 -14.84 -13.50
C PRO A 153 5.52 -15.75 -14.74
N GLY A 154 4.38 -15.82 -15.44
CA GLY A 154 4.23 -16.56 -16.70
C GLY A 154 4.16 -18.08 -16.53
N VAL A 155 3.97 -18.60 -15.31
CA VAL A 155 3.85 -20.04 -15.05
C VAL A 155 2.37 -20.43 -14.95
N ILE A 156 1.87 -21.16 -15.95
CA ILE A 156 0.49 -21.71 -15.92
C ILE A 156 0.47 -22.98 -15.06
N ARG A 157 -0.46 -23.07 -14.12
CA ARG A 157 -0.68 -24.25 -13.27
C ARG A 157 -2.17 -24.47 -13.04
N GLU A 158 -2.61 -25.71 -13.12
CA GLU A 158 -3.96 -26.09 -12.72
C GLU A 158 -4.04 -26.28 -11.20
N GLY A 159 -5.16 -25.87 -10.59
CA GLY A 159 -5.47 -26.16 -9.19
C GLY A 159 -4.65 -25.39 -8.13
N VAL A 160 -4.08 -24.23 -8.49
CA VAL A 160 -3.35 -23.36 -7.54
C VAL A 160 -4.26 -22.37 -6.81
N GLU A 161 -5.42 -22.06 -7.39
CA GLU A 161 -6.48 -21.32 -6.71
C GLU A 161 -7.21 -22.22 -5.69
N LYS A 162 -7.72 -21.59 -4.64
CA LYS A 162 -8.47 -22.26 -3.59
C LYS A 162 -9.88 -22.56 -4.09
N VAL A 163 -10.31 -23.81 -3.93
CA VAL A 163 -11.73 -24.15 -4.03
C VAL A 163 -12.40 -23.80 -2.69
N ARG A 164 -12.99 -22.61 -2.61
CA ARG A 164 -13.72 -22.13 -1.43
C ARG A 164 -15.16 -22.64 -1.42
N THR A 165 -15.78 -22.69 -0.24
CA THR A 165 -17.23 -22.93 -0.16
C THR A 165 -17.98 -21.70 -0.68
N PRO A 166 -19.21 -21.83 -1.19
CA PRO A 166 -20.01 -20.67 -1.60
C PRO A 166 -20.18 -19.63 -0.50
N GLU A 167 -20.29 -20.07 0.76
CA GLU A 167 -20.35 -19.19 1.94
C GLU A 167 -19.06 -18.39 2.14
N SER A 168 -17.89 -19.04 2.08
CA SER A 168 -16.59 -18.34 2.20
C SER A 168 -16.38 -17.34 1.06
N GLU A 169 -16.73 -17.70 -0.18
CA GLU A 169 -16.65 -16.75 -1.30
C GLU A 169 -17.54 -15.53 -1.10
N GLU A 170 -18.77 -15.74 -0.61
CA GLU A 170 -19.72 -14.64 -0.39
C GLU A 170 -19.30 -13.73 0.75
N ILE A 171 -18.75 -14.28 1.85
CA ILE A 171 -18.18 -13.49 2.95
C ILE A 171 -17.06 -12.60 2.43
N PHE A 172 -16.08 -13.18 1.72
CA PHE A 172 -14.97 -12.41 1.15
C PHE A 172 -15.48 -11.29 0.24
N LYS A 173 -16.40 -11.60 -0.68
CA LYS A 173 -16.96 -10.61 -1.60
C LYS A 173 -17.75 -9.52 -0.88
N THR A 174 -18.44 -9.86 0.21
CA THR A 174 -19.18 -8.90 1.03
C THR A 174 -18.22 -7.95 1.74
N GLU A 175 -17.25 -8.49 2.47
CA GLU A 175 -16.28 -7.69 3.21
C GLU A 175 -15.42 -6.84 2.27
N TRP A 176 -14.98 -7.38 1.12
CA TRP A 176 -14.21 -6.61 0.15
C TRP A 176 -15.02 -5.47 -0.47
N LYS A 177 -16.30 -5.69 -0.77
CA LYS A 177 -17.22 -4.62 -1.20
C LYS A 177 -17.38 -3.55 -0.13
N GLU A 178 -17.51 -3.94 1.14
CA GLU A 178 -17.64 -3.01 2.25
C GLU A 178 -16.37 -2.16 2.42
N ILE A 179 -15.19 -2.79 2.39
CA ILE A 179 -13.90 -2.09 2.45
C ILE A 179 -13.79 -1.06 1.33
N ILE A 180 -14.02 -1.44 0.07
CA ILE A 180 -13.90 -0.48 -1.02
C ILE A 180 -14.96 0.63 -0.90
N ASN A 181 -16.21 0.30 -0.60
CA ASN A 181 -17.27 1.29 -0.54
C ASN A 181 -17.09 2.30 0.58
N GLU A 182 -16.58 1.87 1.73
CA GLU A 182 -16.31 2.76 2.87
C GLU A 182 -15.02 3.56 2.65
N PHE A 183 -13.96 2.91 2.15
CA PHE A 183 -12.63 3.50 2.15
C PHE A 183 -12.21 4.18 0.82
N LYS A 184 -12.95 4.01 -0.29
CA LYS A 184 -12.68 4.73 -1.55
C LYS A 184 -12.77 6.26 -1.44
N PHE A 185 -13.27 6.80 -0.35
CA PHE A 185 -13.31 8.24 -0.12
C PHE A 185 -12.00 8.80 0.46
N PHE A 186 -11.11 7.95 0.98
CA PHE A 186 -9.79 8.37 1.45
C PHE A 186 -8.85 8.59 0.24
N PRO A 187 -8.36 9.83 0.01
CA PRO A 187 -7.47 10.12 -1.11
C PRO A 187 -6.10 9.45 -1.02
N SER A 188 -5.62 9.14 0.19
CA SER A 188 -4.35 8.42 0.40
C SER A 188 -4.33 7.05 -0.27
N ILE A 189 -5.47 6.34 -0.33
CA ILE A 189 -5.56 5.03 -0.99
C ILE A 189 -5.42 5.20 -2.50
N VAL A 190 -4.36 4.58 -3.03
CA VAL A 190 -3.98 4.63 -4.45
C VAL A 190 -3.91 3.26 -5.11
N VAL A 191 -3.82 2.19 -4.32
CA VAL A 191 -3.81 0.79 -4.78
C VAL A 191 -4.71 -0.07 -3.91
N TRP A 192 -5.50 -0.94 -4.55
CA TRP A 192 -6.23 -2.03 -3.91
C TRP A 192 -5.52 -3.37 -4.12
N VAL A 193 -5.36 -4.16 -3.07
CA VAL A 193 -4.66 -5.46 -3.09
C VAL A 193 -5.56 -6.57 -2.54
N PRO A 194 -6.37 -7.25 -3.37
CA PRO A 194 -7.28 -8.29 -2.90
C PRO A 194 -6.60 -9.56 -2.37
N PHE A 195 -5.39 -9.89 -2.84
CA PHE A 195 -4.69 -11.11 -2.43
C PHE A 195 -3.19 -10.89 -2.20
N ASN A 196 -2.66 -11.61 -1.21
CA ASN A 196 -1.25 -11.63 -0.85
C ASN A 196 -0.72 -13.07 -0.82
N GLU A 197 0.40 -13.37 -1.48
CA GLU A 197 1.12 -14.65 -1.43
C GLU A 197 0.24 -15.90 -1.61
N ALA A 198 -0.78 -15.78 -2.46
CA ALA A 198 -1.82 -16.79 -2.68
C ALA A 198 -2.68 -17.15 -1.46
N TRP A 199 -2.61 -16.43 -0.34
CA TRP A 199 -3.33 -16.77 0.88
C TRP A 199 -4.85 -16.73 0.66
N GLY A 200 -5.43 -17.92 0.55
CA GLY A 200 -6.83 -18.13 0.21
C GLY A 200 -7.21 -17.64 -1.18
N GLN A 201 -6.26 -17.30 -2.05
CA GLN A 201 -6.55 -16.73 -3.36
C GLN A 201 -7.49 -17.64 -4.18
N PHE A 202 -8.52 -17.02 -4.77
CA PHE A 202 -9.56 -17.70 -5.54
C PHE A 202 -10.17 -16.74 -6.56
N LYS A 203 -10.54 -17.26 -7.74
CA LYS A 203 -11.25 -16.52 -8.78
C LYS A 203 -10.65 -15.14 -9.03
N THR A 204 -9.32 -15.08 -9.12
CA THR A 204 -8.54 -13.84 -9.07
C THR A 204 -9.00 -12.82 -10.12
N THR A 205 -9.31 -13.30 -11.32
CA THR A 205 -9.85 -12.46 -12.40
C THR A 205 -11.23 -11.88 -12.08
N GLU A 206 -12.12 -12.67 -11.48
CA GLU A 206 -13.45 -12.21 -11.06
C GLU A 206 -13.36 -11.15 -9.97
N ILE A 207 -12.53 -11.39 -8.95
CA ILE A 207 -12.33 -10.44 -7.83
C ILE A 207 -11.66 -9.16 -8.32
N THR A 208 -10.70 -9.26 -9.25
CA THR A 208 -10.06 -8.09 -9.86
C THR A 208 -11.07 -7.25 -10.66
N GLN A 209 -11.95 -7.90 -11.42
CA GLN A 209 -13.01 -7.20 -12.16
C GLN A 209 -14.00 -6.54 -11.20
N LEU A 210 -14.46 -7.23 -10.16
CA LEU A 210 -15.32 -6.67 -9.12
C LEU A 210 -14.69 -5.42 -8.49
N THR A 211 -13.39 -5.48 -8.17
CA THR A 211 -12.62 -4.36 -7.62
C THR A 211 -12.64 -3.16 -8.56
N ARG A 212 -12.41 -3.39 -9.86
CA ARG A 212 -12.43 -2.36 -10.92
C ARG A 212 -13.80 -1.69 -11.06
N GLU A 213 -14.87 -2.47 -10.96
CA GLU A 213 -16.25 -1.99 -11.06
C GLU A 213 -16.65 -1.14 -9.85
N LEU A 214 -16.19 -1.51 -8.65
CA LEU A 214 -16.47 -0.76 -7.41
C LEU A 214 -15.69 0.55 -7.32
N ASP A 215 -14.43 0.55 -7.79
CA ASP A 215 -13.58 1.74 -7.81
C ASP A 215 -12.63 1.76 -9.02
N PRO A 216 -13.04 2.39 -10.13
CA PRO A 216 -12.20 2.52 -11.33
C PRO A 216 -11.11 3.59 -11.20
N SER A 217 -11.01 4.29 -10.05
CA SER A 217 -10.11 5.44 -9.87
C SER A 217 -8.78 5.10 -9.18
N ARG A 218 -8.56 3.83 -8.82
CA ARG A 218 -7.28 3.32 -8.28
C ARG A 218 -6.70 2.20 -9.13
N LEU A 219 -5.41 1.96 -8.91
CA LEU A 219 -4.71 0.80 -9.46
C LEU A 219 -5.04 -0.46 -8.65
N ILE A 220 -4.87 -1.63 -9.26
CA ILE A 220 -5.14 -2.92 -8.64
C ILE A 220 -3.91 -3.83 -8.77
N ASN A 221 -3.43 -4.31 -7.63
CA ASN A 221 -2.46 -5.39 -7.52
C ASN A 221 -3.22 -6.69 -7.24
N SER A 222 -3.59 -7.41 -8.28
CA SER A 222 -4.56 -8.51 -8.20
C SER A 222 -4.10 -9.68 -7.32
N ALA A 223 -2.83 -10.01 -7.36
CA ALA A 223 -2.22 -11.07 -6.56
C ALA A 223 -0.77 -10.67 -6.25
N SER A 224 -0.56 -10.12 -5.05
CA SER A 224 0.76 -9.67 -4.61
C SER A 224 1.68 -10.85 -4.36
N GLY A 225 2.87 -10.84 -4.96
CA GLY A 225 3.96 -11.76 -4.64
C GLY A 225 3.92 -13.13 -5.31
N GLY A 226 2.87 -13.49 -6.04
CA GLY A 226 2.81 -14.78 -6.74
C GLY A 226 1.43 -15.17 -7.23
N ASN A 227 1.34 -16.37 -7.81
CA ASN A 227 0.10 -16.95 -8.35
C ASN A 227 -0.61 -15.99 -9.33
N PHE A 228 0.18 -15.40 -10.22
CA PHE A 228 -0.29 -14.41 -11.18
C PHE A 228 -1.26 -15.02 -12.17
N GLU A 229 -2.45 -14.45 -12.27
CA GLU A 229 -3.32 -14.67 -13.43
C GLU A 229 -2.85 -13.76 -14.58
N MET A 230 -2.53 -14.37 -15.72
CA MET A 230 -1.90 -13.67 -16.85
C MET A 230 -2.58 -13.97 -18.18
N GLU A 231 -2.73 -12.94 -19.02
CA GLU A 231 -3.07 -13.06 -20.44
C GLU A 231 -1.81 -12.77 -21.26
N GLY A 232 -1.16 -13.84 -21.75
CA GLY A 232 0.15 -13.75 -22.36
C GLY A 232 1.19 -13.27 -21.36
N SER A 233 1.73 -12.06 -21.57
CA SER A 233 2.68 -11.42 -20.64
C SER A 233 2.06 -10.27 -19.81
N THR A 234 0.74 -10.11 -19.86
CA THR A 234 0.02 -9.07 -19.11
C THR A 234 -0.64 -9.69 -17.89
N VAL A 235 -0.38 -9.13 -16.71
CA VAL A 235 -1.08 -9.55 -15.48
C VAL A 235 -2.53 -9.06 -15.51
N VAL A 236 -3.46 -9.84 -14.97
CA VAL A 236 -4.80 -9.35 -14.66
C VAL A 236 -4.69 -8.27 -13.59
N GLY A 237 -5.31 -7.11 -13.77
CA GLY A 237 -5.10 -5.94 -12.91
C GLY A 237 -4.14 -4.95 -13.56
N ASP A 238 -3.37 -4.20 -12.77
CA ASP A 238 -2.41 -3.20 -13.27
C ASP A 238 -0.96 -3.54 -12.90
N ILE A 239 -0.75 -4.26 -11.80
CA ILE A 239 0.56 -4.42 -11.16
C ILE A 239 1.00 -5.89 -11.20
N LEU A 240 2.21 -6.13 -11.71
CA LEU A 240 2.92 -7.40 -11.55
C LEU A 240 3.92 -7.24 -10.41
N ASP A 241 3.60 -7.88 -9.29
CA ASP A 241 4.27 -7.71 -8.01
C ASP A 241 5.07 -8.95 -7.61
N LEU A 242 6.39 -8.83 -7.50
CA LEU A 242 7.23 -9.90 -6.95
C LEU A 242 7.52 -9.69 -5.47
N HIS A 243 7.59 -10.79 -4.73
CA HIS A 243 8.20 -10.83 -3.41
C HIS A 243 9.52 -11.58 -3.50
N ASN A 244 10.60 -11.00 -2.96
CA ASN A 244 11.89 -11.67 -2.90
C ASN A 244 12.71 -11.18 -1.71
N TYR A 245 13.25 -12.13 -0.96
CA TYR A 245 13.96 -11.84 0.27
C TYR A 245 15.39 -12.42 0.26
N PRO A 246 16.39 -11.67 0.76
CA PRO A 246 16.34 -10.25 1.12
C PRO A 246 16.51 -9.30 -0.08
N ASP A 247 17.10 -9.79 -1.18
CA ASP A 247 17.57 -8.97 -2.28
C ASP A 247 16.46 -8.39 -3.15
N PRO A 248 16.62 -7.17 -3.70
CA PRO A 248 15.65 -6.63 -4.62
C PRO A 248 15.77 -7.35 -5.97
N VAL A 249 14.63 -7.70 -6.54
CA VAL A 249 14.57 -8.27 -7.89
C VAL A 249 13.47 -7.58 -8.69
N MET A 250 13.52 -7.73 -10.01
CA MET A 250 12.42 -7.32 -10.87
C MET A 250 12.27 -8.32 -12.02
N PRO A 251 11.05 -8.58 -12.50
CA PRO A 251 10.85 -9.36 -13.72
C PRO A 251 11.37 -8.56 -14.93
N ASP A 252 11.72 -9.24 -16.02
CA ASP A 252 12.23 -8.54 -17.21
C ASP A 252 11.14 -7.63 -17.80
N PRO A 253 11.32 -6.30 -17.77
CA PRO A 253 10.35 -5.32 -18.25
C PRO A 253 10.11 -5.45 -19.77
N LYS A 254 11.04 -6.08 -20.53
CA LYS A 254 10.84 -6.35 -21.96
C LYS A 254 9.81 -7.44 -22.21
N ILE A 255 9.61 -8.33 -21.24
CA ILE A 255 8.62 -9.42 -21.34
C ILE A 255 7.30 -8.94 -20.73
N PHE A 256 7.35 -8.43 -19.50
CA PHE A 256 6.14 -8.19 -18.70
C PHE A 256 5.76 -6.71 -18.54
N GLY A 257 6.64 -5.78 -18.92
CA GLY A 257 6.49 -4.35 -18.65
C GLY A 257 5.75 -3.54 -19.72
N GLU A 258 5.27 -4.18 -20.80
CA GLU A 258 4.56 -3.44 -21.87
C GLU A 258 3.21 -2.90 -21.39
N LYS A 259 2.48 -3.71 -20.61
CA LYS A 259 1.10 -3.44 -20.18
C LYS A 259 0.87 -3.58 -18.67
N SER A 260 1.93 -3.81 -17.91
CA SER A 260 1.86 -3.98 -16.45
C SER A 260 2.91 -3.13 -15.76
N LEU A 261 2.61 -2.67 -14.55
CA LEU A 261 3.54 -2.00 -13.67
C LEU A 261 4.43 -3.03 -13.00
N MET A 262 5.75 -2.86 -13.10
CA MET A 262 6.71 -3.76 -12.45
C MET A 262 6.94 -3.29 -11.01
N VAL A 263 6.65 -4.16 -10.04
CA VAL A 263 6.70 -3.84 -8.61
C VAL A 263 7.45 -4.93 -7.85
N LEU A 264 8.16 -4.52 -6.80
CA LEU A 264 8.74 -5.38 -5.79
C LEU A 264 7.99 -5.14 -4.47
N GLY A 265 6.88 -5.83 -4.26
CA GLY A 265 5.91 -5.52 -3.22
C GLY A 265 6.21 -6.13 -1.86
N GLU A 266 7.28 -6.94 -1.76
CA GLU A 266 7.98 -7.25 -0.52
C GLU A 266 9.45 -7.61 -0.79
N PHE A 267 10.36 -7.03 -0.01
CA PHE A 267 11.78 -7.41 0.02
C PHE A 267 12.44 -6.96 1.33
N GLY A 268 13.72 -7.31 1.51
CA GLY A 268 14.47 -6.95 2.71
C GLY A 268 14.28 -7.98 3.80
N GLY A 269 13.51 -7.65 4.85
CA GLY A 269 13.35 -8.56 5.98
C GLY A 269 14.65 -8.71 6.78
N LEU A 270 15.31 -7.59 7.04
CA LEU A 270 16.60 -7.57 7.73
C LEU A 270 16.38 -7.58 9.25
N GLY A 271 16.67 -8.72 9.87
CA GLY A 271 16.43 -9.00 11.27
C GLY A 271 17.54 -8.48 12.18
N LEU A 272 17.18 -7.67 13.17
CA LEU A 272 18.07 -7.29 14.28
C LEU A 272 17.27 -7.29 15.58
N PRO A 273 17.28 -8.38 16.36
CA PRO A 273 16.62 -8.41 17.66
C PRO A 273 17.37 -7.51 18.65
N ILE A 274 16.65 -6.62 19.33
CA ILE A 274 17.22 -5.74 20.36
C ILE A 274 16.78 -6.23 21.74
N GLU A 275 17.75 -6.57 22.59
CA GLU A 275 17.50 -7.05 23.96
C GLU A 275 16.63 -6.05 24.74
N GLY A 276 15.58 -6.56 25.41
CA GLY A 276 14.62 -5.74 26.14
C GLY A 276 13.49 -5.13 25.31
N HIS A 277 13.54 -5.21 23.97
CA HIS A 277 12.58 -4.60 23.06
C HIS A 277 11.92 -5.59 22.07
N THR A 278 12.07 -6.89 22.31
CA THR A 278 11.44 -7.98 21.54
C THR A 278 10.20 -8.50 22.26
N TRP A 279 9.24 -9.07 21.51
CA TRP A 279 8.08 -9.76 22.08
C TRP A 279 8.47 -10.94 22.96
N GLN A 280 9.44 -11.73 22.50
CA GLN A 280 10.03 -12.82 23.27
C GLN A 280 11.55 -12.75 23.25
N GLN A 281 12.17 -13.33 24.28
CA GLN A 281 13.61 -13.17 24.54
C GLN A 281 14.52 -13.99 23.60
N LYS A 282 14.01 -15.04 22.97
CA LYS A 282 14.78 -15.98 22.13
C LYS A 282 13.98 -16.38 20.91
N ASP A 283 14.61 -17.10 19.98
CA ASP A 283 13.95 -17.65 18.78
C ASP A 283 13.26 -16.59 17.90
N ASN A 284 13.80 -15.36 17.93
CA ASN A 284 13.44 -14.32 16.99
C ASN A 284 14.11 -14.59 15.64
N TRP A 285 13.44 -14.21 14.56
CA TRP A 285 13.93 -14.46 13.21
C TRP A 285 13.83 -13.21 12.32
N GLY A 286 14.57 -13.26 11.22
CA GLY A 286 14.44 -12.37 10.08
C GLY A 286 14.98 -13.07 8.83
N TYR A 287 14.62 -12.58 7.65
CA TYR A 287 15.05 -13.20 6.38
C TYR A 287 16.56 -13.14 6.18
N GLN A 288 17.21 -12.12 6.76
CA GLN A 288 18.65 -12.08 6.99
C GLN A 288 18.93 -11.45 8.35
N SER A 289 19.66 -12.14 9.24
CA SER A 289 19.87 -11.68 10.62
C SER A 289 21.23 -11.00 10.83
N PHE A 290 21.27 -10.00 11.71
CA PHE A 290 22.44 -9.18 12.05
C PHE A 290 22.65 -9.12 13.56
N SER A 291 23.90 -8.83 13.97
CA SER A 291 24.24 -8.66 15.40
C SER A 291 24.42 -7.21 15.80
N THR A 292 24.57 -6.29 14.84
CA THR A 292 24.79 -4.86 15.11
C THR A 292 23.99 -3.97 14.17
N ALA A 293 23.69 -2.75 14.64
CA ALA A 293 23.02 -1.73 13.83
C ALA A 293 23.88 -1.29 12.62
N ASP A 294 25.21 -1.30 12.72
CA ASP A 294 26.09 -0.93 11.61
C ASP A 294 26.06 -1.97 10.48
N GLU A 295 26.04 -3.27 10.80
CA GLU A 295 25.90 -4.32 9.79
C GLU A 295 24.52 -4.25 9.11
N LEU A 296 23.45 -4.09 9.90
CA LEU A 296 22.09 -3.90 9.41
C LEU A 296 22.03 -2.69 8.45
N LYS A 297 22.59 -1.56 8.86
CA LYS A 297 22.63 -0.33 8.08
C LYS A 297 23.41 -0.50 6.78
N ALA A 298 24.58 -1.13 6.83
CA ALA A 298 25.39 -1.39 5.64
C ALA A 298 24.62 -2.25 4.64
N ARG A 299 23.93 -3.30 5.13
CA ARG A 299 23.09 -4.14 4.27
C ARG A 299 21.90 -3.38 3.69
N TYR A 300 21.18 -2.65 4.52
CA TYR A 300 20.04 -1.85 4.10
C TYR A 300 20.44 -0.86 3.00
N SER A 301 21.56 -0.14 3.19
CA SER A 301 22.07 0.79 2.18
C SER A 301 22.32 0.11 0.83
N ALA A 302 22.89 -1.11 0.83
CA ALA A 302 23.12 -1.87 -0.39
C ALA A 302 21.81 -2.24 -1.10
N LEU A 303 20.77 -2.63 -0.35
CA LEU A 303 19.44 -2.88 -0.93
C LEU A 303 18.86 -1.62 -1.61
N ILE A 304 19.05 -0.45 -0.99
CA ILE A 304 18.57 0.82 -1.56
C ILE A 304 19.36 1.20 -2.83
N ASP A 305 20.68 0.92 -2.87
CA ASP A 305 21.49 1.09 -4.08
C ASP A 305 21.03 0.18 -5.22
N ASP A 306 20.71 -1.09 -4.92
CA ASP A 306 20.17 -2.03 -5.90
C ASP A 306 18.80 -1.59 -6.43
N LEU A 307 17.90 -1.13 -5.55
CA LEU A 307 16.62 -0.54 -5.96
C LEU A 307 16.80 0.63 -6.91
N ALA A 308 17.70 1.56 -6.59
CA ALA A 308 17.97 2.73 -7.42
C ALA A 308 18.42 2.33 -8.84
N ASN A 309 19.12 1.20 -8.99
CA ASN A 309 19.54 0.67 -10.28
C ASN A 309 18.39 0.04 -11.10
N TYR A 310 17.29 -0.38 -10.45
CA TYR A 310 16.12 -0.97 -11.11
C TYR A 310 15.07 0.05 -11.54
N ILE A 311 14.96 1.19 -10.86
CA ILE A 311 14.04 2.29 -11.22
C ILE A 311 14.18 2.74 -12.69
N PRO A 312 15.38 3.05 -13.22
CA PRO A 312 15.54 3.44 -14.62
C PRO A 312 15.31 2.26 -15.59
N ARG A 313 15.25 1.02 -15.10
CA ARG A 313 14.90 -0.17 -15.89
C ARG A 313 13.40 -0.46 -15.91
N GLY A 314 12.58 0.33 -15.21
CA GLY A 314 11.12 0.22 -15.24
C GLY A 314 10.47 -0.26 -13.95
N LEU A 315 11.24 -0.44 -12.86
CA LEU A 315 10.64 -0.65 -11.54
C LEU A 315 9.82 0.59 -11.14
N SER A 316 8.57 0.38 -10.72
CA SER A 316 7.58 1.43 -10.49
C SER A 316 7.28 1.68 -9.01
N ALA A 317 7.45 0.67 -8.16
CA ALA A 317 7.33 0.78 -6.72
C ALA A 317 8.12 -0.32 -6.02
N ALA A 318 8.44 -0.11 -4.75
CA ALA A 318 8.99 -1.14 -3.88
C ALA A 318 8.43 -1.02 -2.45
N VAL A 319 8.31 -2.15 -1.76
CA VAL A 319 7.83 -2.22 -0.37
C VAL A 319 8.84 -2.98 0.49
N TYR A 320 9.40 -2.30 1.50
CA TYR A 320 10.36 -2.91 2.41
C TYR A 320 9.65 -3.58 3.59
N THR A 321 9.98 -4.84 3.87
CA THR A 321 9.51 -5.54 5.06
C THR A 321 10.48 -5.26 6.21
N GLN A 322 10.11 -4.49 7.25
CA GLN A 322 8.80 -3.87 7.55
C GLN A 322 8.90 -2.65 8.49
N THR A 323 7.78 -1.98 8.81
CA THR A 323 7.75 -0.77 9.67
C THR A 323 8.27 -1.03 11.08
N THR A 324 7.73 -2.05 11.74
CA THR A 324 8.06 -2.43 13.12
C THR A 324 8.35 -3.92 13.17
N ASP A 325 9.02 -4.37 14.22
CA ASP A 325 9.02 -5.80 14.54
C ASP A 325 7.57 -6.26 14.78
N VAL A 326 7.31 -7.53 14.51
CA VAL A 326 6.01 -8.18 14.68
C VAL A 326 6.22 -9.48 15.41
N GLU A 327 5.86 -9.50 16.69
CA GLU A 327 6.08 -10.65 17.56
C GLU A 327 7.52 -11.18 17.48
N VAL A 328 7.71 -12.36 16.88
CA VAL A 328 9.01 -13.04 16.72
C VAL A 328 9.77 -12.64 15.46
N GLU A 329 9.11 -11.94 14.54
CA GLU A 329 9.70 -11.42 13.31
C GLU A 329 10.33 -10.04 13.58
N THR A 330 11.67 -9.98 13.57
CA THR A 330 12.43 -8.80 14.01
C THR A 330 13.00 -7.96 12.86
N ASN A 331 12.24 -7.91 11.76
CA ASN A 331 12.57 -7.25 10.50
C ASN A 331 12.31 -5.74 10.47
N GLY A 332 11.75 -5.20 11.55
CA GLY A 332 11.29 -3.83 11.64
C GLY A 332 12.42 -2.80 11.59
N LEU A 333 12.14 -1.65 10.98
CA LEU A 333 12.95 -0.45 11.16
C LEU A 333 12.85 0.09 12.59
N MET A 334 11.73 -0.19 13.27
CA MET A 334 11.50 0.09 14.68
C MET A 334 11.30 -1.20 15.46
N THR A 335 11.67 -1.21 16.74
CA THR A 335 11.35 -2.32 17.64
C THR A 335 9.85 -2.47 17.83
N TYR A 336 9.42 -3.63 18.35
CA TYR A 336 8.01 -3.98 18.53
C TYR A 336 7.25 -2.92 19.36
N ASP A 337 7.92 -2.34 20.35
CA ASP A 337 7.42 -1.28 21.23
C ASP A 337 7.65 0.15 20.73
N ARG A 338 8.22 0.33 19.51
CA ARG A 338 8.61 1.60 18.90
C ARG A 338 9.62 2.44 19.71
N GLN A 339 10.24 1.89 20.76
CA GLN A 339 11.18 2.65 21.58
C GLN A 339 12.54 2.87 20.89
N ILE A 340 12.92 1.96 19.99
CA ILE A 340 14.20 2.04 19.28
C ILE A 340 13.94 2.02 17.78
N ILE A 341 14.54 2.98 17.08
CA ILE A 341 14.67 2.98 15.63
C ILE A 341 16.06 2.43 15.29
N LYS A 342 16.11 1.30 14.58
CA LYS A 342 17.34 0.49 14.40
C LYS A 342 18.37 1.14 13.46
N ILE A 343 17.91 2.02 12.57
CA ILE A 343 18.75 2.89 11.73
C ILE A 343 18.24 4.31 11.94
N ALA A 344 19.14 5.28 12.14
CA ALA A 344 18.73 6.66 12.37
C ALA A 344 17.85 7.20 11.22
N VAL A 345 16.82 7.97 11.58
CA VAL A 345 15.80 8.49 10.65
C VAL A 345 16.44 9.32 9.52
N GLU A 346 17.42 10.14 9.87
CA GLU A 346 18.14 11.00 8.93
C GLU A 346 19.05 10.21 7.99
N GLU A 347 19.59 9.07 8.46
CA GLU A 347 20.37 8.16 7.62
C GLU A 347 19.45 7.44 6.62
N LEU A 348 18.29 6.94 7.08
CA LEU A 348 17.26 6.34 6.21
C LEU A 348 16.80 7.34 5.14
N LYS A 349 16.42 8.55 5.55
CA LYS A 349 15.95 9.59 4.64
C LYS A 349 16.99 9.91 3.57
N LYS A 350 18.25 10.09 3.97
CA LYS A 350 19.36 10.34 3.04
C LYS A 350 19.57 9.18 2.07
N MET A 351 19.40 7.93 2.52
CA MET A 351 19.45 6.77 1.62
C MET A 351 18.29 6.81 0.61
N HIS A 352 17.08 7.16 1.02
CA HIS A 352 15.90 7.14 0.13
C HIS A 352 15.89 8.27 -0.89
N GLU A 353 16.58 9.40 -0.65
CA GLU A 353 16.68 10.52 -1.60
C GLU A 353 17.07 10.08 -3.02
N LYS A 354 17.89 9.03 -3.16
CA LYS A 354 18.31 8.50 -4.47
C LYS A 354 17.20 7.79 -5.25
N LEU A 355 16.12 7.38 -4.58
CA LEU A 355 14.98 6.68 -5.19
C LEU A 355 13.99 7.63 -5.89
N TYR A 356 14.12 8.94 -5.65
CA TYR A 356 13.18 9.96 -6.15
C TYR A 356 13.81 10.91 -7.17
N GLN A 357 14.98 10.56 -7.73
CA GLN A 357 15.75 11.38 -8.65
C GLN A 357 15.31 11.26 -10.12
#